data_AF-A0A8K0TV20-F1
#
_entry.id   AF-A0A8K0TV20-F1
#
_cell.length_a   1.000
_cell.length_b   1.000
_cell.length_c   1.000
_cell.angle_alpha   90.00
_cell.angle_beta   90.00
_cell.angle_gamma   90.00
#
_symmetry.space_group_name_H-M   'P 1'
#
loop_
_entity.id
_entity.type
_entity.pdbx_description
1 polymer ?
#
loop_
_entity_poly.entity_id
_entity_poly.type
_entity_poly.pdbx_seq_one_letter_code
_entity_poly.pdbx_strand_id
1 'polypeptide(L)'
;MTVRYAQATMSMTDSLIAPLTTLSTISTTLFQSLSSPQPHTKLAPPPRSAFLDAEASLALALAQTASHQRRQKRIETLASEIGELEEKWRDIVERLEKGRRELEEVIREGEERVEGIRKARAASIPYPELLAYAQSLSAFTSAPPNMPDLNAPAAMIPGGPVPLFFPPFPNEEKMRRGRLNVEKPLGGLGESHSVKAPVPSPERVPAIRDRPGVNPYRHEVRTQTQAAFDLDLDLNPDL
;
A
#
# COMPACT_ATOMS: atom_id res chain seq x y z
N MET A 1 -10.51 42.25 -44.03
CA MET A 1 -10.83 40.85 -44.40
C MET A 1 -11.89 40.35 -43.43
N THR A 2 -13.16 40.52 -43.77
CA THR A 2 -14.31 40.20 -42.93
C THR A 2 -14.66 38.73 -43.08
N VAL A 3 -14.57 38.01 -41.96
CA VAL A 3 -14.81 36.57 -41.87
C VAL A 3 -16.31 36.32 -41.83
N ARG A 4 -16.84 35.64 -42.84
CA ARG A 4 -18.24 35.17 -42.90
C ARG A 4 -18.40 33.94 -42.01
N TYR A 5 -18.70 34.12 -40.72
CA TYR A 5 -19.21 33.06 -39.85
C TYR A 5 -20.69 33.28 -39.60
N ALA A 6 -21.53 32.79 -40.51
CA ALA A 6 -22.96 32.59 -40.27
C ALA A 6 -23.54 31.66 -41.36
N GLN A 7 -22.92 30.49 -41.57
CA GLN A 7 -23.68 29.36 -42.10
C GLN A 7 -24.23 28.65 -40.88
N ALA A 8 -25.52 28.85 -40.61
CA ALA A 8 -26.26 27.94 -39.75
C ALA A 8 -25.99 26.53 -40.27
N THR A 9 -25.36 25.70 -39.45
CA THR A 9 -25.02 24.31 -39.79
C THR A 9 -26.33 23.54 -39.89
N MET A 10 -26.96 23.57 -41.06
CA MET A 10 -28.03 22.63 -41.35
C MET A 10 -27.47 21.23 -41.15
N SER A 11 -28.21 20.35 -40.48
CA SER A 11 -27.79 18.97 -40.30
C SER A 11 -27.50 18.37 -41.69
N MET A 12 -26.48 17.51 -41.82
CA MET A 12 -26.15 16.83 -43.08
C MET A 12 -27.37 16.11 -43.68
N THR A 13 -28.27 15.64 -42.81
CA THR A 13 -29.57 15.08 -43.19
C THR A 13 -30.44 16.11 -43.91
N ASP A 14 -30.52 17.34 -43.39
CA ASP A 14 -31.36 18.41 -43.92
C ASP A 14 -30.81 18.88 -45.28
N SER A 15 -29.48 18.89 -45.45
CA SER A 15 -28.82 19.21 -46.72
C SER A 15 -29.12 18.21 -47.84
N LEU A 16 -29.43 16.93 -47.51
CA LEU A 16 -29.80 15.91 -48.48
C LEU A 16 -31.33 15.84 -48.69
N ILE A 17 -32.10 16.07 -47.63
CA ILE A 17 -33.56 16.04 -47.67
C ILE A 17 -34.12 17.24 -48.45
N ALA A 18 -33.50 18.42 -48.35
CA ALA A 18 -33.93 19.61 -49.08
C ALA A 18 -34.02 19.40 -50.62
N PRO A 19 -32.96 18.98 -51.34
CA PRO A 19 -33.07 18.75 -52.78
C PRO A 19 -34.04 17.60 -53.12
N LEU A 20 -34.10 16.54 -52.31
CA LEU A 20 -35.04 15.42 -52.53
C LEU A 20 -36.51 15.84 -52.41
N THR A 21 -36.83 16.66 -51.41
CA THR A 21 -38.19 17.21 -51.25
C THR A 21 -38.53 18.17 -52.37
N THR A 22 -37.59 19.00 -52.85
CA THR A 22 -37.82 19.84 -54.02
C THR A 22 -38.04 19.04 -55.30
N LEU A 23 -37.32 17.94 -55.52
CA LEU A 23 -37.52 17.07 -56.68
C LEU A 23 -38.91 16.39 -56.61
N SER A 24 -39.33 15.96 -55.42
CA SER A 24 -40.66 15.41 -55.17
C SER A 24 -41.78 16.43 -55.44
N THR A 25 -41.63 17.68 -55.02
CA THR A 25 -42.63 18.73 -55.28
C THR A 25 -42.68 19.11 -56.76
N ILE A 26 -41.54 19.23 -57.45
CA ILE A 26 -41.50 19.58 -58.88
C ILE A 26 -42.07 18.41 -59.73
N SER A 27 -41.79 17.15 -59.36
CA SER A 27 -42.36 15.99 -60.07
C SER A 27 -43.87 15.86 -59.87
N THR A 28 -44.38 16.02 -58.64
CA THR A 28 -45.82 15.98 -58.36
C THR A 28 -46.58 17.10 -59.07
N THR A 29 -46.03 18.32 -59.12
CA THR A 29 -46.62 19.44 -59.87
C THR A 29 -46.62 19.19 -61.37
N LEU A 30 -45.57 18.57 -61.93
CA LEU A 30 -45.54 18.16 -63.34
C LEU A 30 -46.64 17.13 -63.64
N PHE A 31 -46.78 16.09 -62.82
CA PHE A 31 -47.84 15.10 -63.01
C PHE A 31 -49.25 15.69 -62.89
N GLN A 32 -49.47 16.61 -61.95
CA GLN A 32 -50.75 17.33 -61.83
C GLN A 32 -51.07 18.21 -63.04
N SER A 33 -50.05 18.86 -63.62
CA SER A 33 -50.19 19.64 -64.85
C SER A 33 -50.55 18.75 -66.05
N LEU A 34 -49.98 17.54 -66.13
CA LEU A 34 -50.25 16.56 -67.19
C LEU A 34 -51.58 15.82 -67.02
N SER A 35 -52.06 15.62 -65.78
CA SER A 35 -53.28 14.87 -65.50
C SER A 35 -54.56 15.71 -65.51
N SER A 36 -54.48 17.04 -65.68
CA SER A 36 -55.67 17.92 -65.63
C SER A 36 -56.50 17.82 -66.93
N PRO A 37 -57.76 17.33 -66.86
CA PRO A 37 -58.61 17.13 -68.04
C PRO A 37 -59.32 18.40 -68.52
N GLN A 38 -59.25 19.51 -67.78
CA GLN A 38 -59.96 20.75 -68.11
C GLN A 38 -59.02 21.83 -68.69
N PRO A 39 -59.36 22.43 -69.85
CA PRO A 39 -58.50 23.40 -70.54
C PRO A 39 -58.32 24.72 -69.78
N HIS A 40 -59.14 25.01 -68.78
CA HIS A 40 -59.19 26.26 -68.02
C HIS A 40 -58.49 26.20 -66.65
N THR A 41 -58.12 25.02 -66.16
CA THR A 41 -57.37 24.81 -64.89
C THR A 41 -56.01 24.18 -65.13
N LYS A 42 -55.44 24.38 -66.33
CA LYS A 42 -54.13 23.85 -66.70
C LYS A 42 -53.05 24.65 -65.96
N LEU A 43 -52.62 24.14 -64.81
CA LEU A 43 -51.46 24.66 -64.08
C LEU A 43 -50.25 24.70 -65.03
N ALA A 44 -49.55 25.84 -65.04
CA ALA A 44 -48.37 26.01 -65.88
C ALA A 44 -47.34 24.90 -65.55
N PRO A 45 -46.79 24.21 -66.56
CA PRO A 45 -45.83 23.15 -66.32
C PRO A 45 -44.58 23.73 -65.64
N PRO A 46 -43.98 23.02 -64.67
CA PRO A 46 -42.76 23.49 -64.05
C PRO A 46 -41.64 23.62 -65.09
N PRO A 47 -40.79 24.66 -64.97
CA PRO A 47 -39.72 24.88 -65.93
C PRO A 47 -38.67 23.76 -65.84
N ARG A 48 -38.18 23.28 -66.99
CA ARG A 48 -37.14 22.25 -67.07
C ARG A 48 -35.87 22.61 -66.27
N SER A 49 -35.56 23.89 -66.17
CA SER A 49 -34.42 24.38 -65.39
C SER A 49 -34.52 24.02 -63.91
N ALA A 50 -35.73 24.01 -63.33
CA ALA A 50 -35.91 23.71 -61.91
C ALA A 50 -35.52 22.25 -61.56
N PHE A 51 -35.73 21.30 -62.48
CA PHE A 51 -35.25 19.92 -62.30
C PHE A 51 -33.73 19.84 -62.33
N LEU A 52 -33.09 20.54 -63.26
CA LEU A 52 -31.64 20.58 -63.38
C LEU A 52 -30.98 21.25 -62.17
N ASP A 53 -31.60 22.31 -61.65
CA ASP A 53 -31.13 23.02 -60.47
C ASP A 53 -31.24 22.14 -59.21
N ALA A 54 -32.35 21.41 -59.05
CA ALA A 54 -32.53 20.46 -57.95
C ALA A 54 -31.55 19.28 -58.04
N GLU A 55 -31.30 18.76 -59.24
CA GLU A 55 -30.33 17.68 -59.49
C GLU A 55 -28.88 18.15 -59.24
N ALA A 56 -28.52 19.34 -59.70
CA ALA A 56 -27.22 19.95 -59.42
C ALA A 56 -27.01 20.18 -57.92
N SER A 57 -28.04 20.66 -57.21
CA SER A 57 -28.03 20.82 -55.75
C SER A 57 -27.84 19.48 -55.04
N LEU A 58 -28.53 18.42 -55.48
CA LEU A 58 -28.35 17.07 -54.94
C LEU A 58 -26.92 16.55 -55.17
N ALA A 59 -26.38 16.72 -56.37
CA ALA A 59 -25.03 16.29 -56.70
C ALA A 59 -23.97 16.99 -55.82
N LEU A 60 -24.14 18.29 -55.59
CA LEU A 60 -23.28 19.06 -54.68
C LEU A 60 -23.39 18.57 -53.23
N ALA A 61 -24.61 18.35 -52.74
CA ALA A 61 -24.83 17.82 -51.40
C ALA A 61 -24.18 16.44 -51.22
N LEU A 62 -24.34 15.53 -52.19
CA LEU A 62 -23.70 14.21 -52.16
C LEU A 62 -22.17 14.29 -52.16
N ALA A 63 -21.58 15.17 -52.97
CA ALA A 63 -20.14 15.38 -52.99
C ALA A 63 -19.62 15.89 -51.63
N GLN A 64 -20.35 16.81 -51.00
CA GLN A 64 -20.04 17.31 -49.66
C GLN A 64 -20.16 16.22 -48.60
N THR A 65 -21.21 15.40 -48.65
CA THR A 65 -21.41 14.26 -47.73
C THR A 65 -20.29 13.24 -47.88
N ALA A 66 -19.88 12.89 -49.10
CA ALA A 66 -18.77 11.96 -49.33
C ALA A 66 -17.45 12.49 -48.73
N SER A 67 -17.17 13.80 -48.90
CA SER A 67 -16.01 14.45 -48.28
C SER A 67 -16.09 14.46 -46.76
N HIS A 68 -17.27 14.71 -46.19
CA HIS A 68 -17.50 14.65 -44.76
C HIS A 68 -17.30 13.24 -44.20
N GLN A 69 -17.87 12.22 -44.85
CA GLN A 69 -17.72 10.82 -44.44
C GLN A 69 -16.26 10.36 -44.45
N ARG A 70 -15.45 10.77 -45.44
CA ARG A 70 -14.01 10.47 -45.46
C ARG A 70 -13.28 11.11 -44.27
N ARG A 71 -13.60 12.38 -43.97
CA ARG A 71 -13.04 13.07 -42.81
C ARG A 71 -13.49 12.45 -41.49
N GLN A 72 -14.76 12.07 -41.39
CA GLN A 72 -15.31 11.41 -40.21
C GLN A 72 -14.62 10.08 -39.93
N LYS A 73 -14.41 9.23 -40.96
CA LYS A 73 -13.62 7.99 -40.82
C LYS A 73 -12.21 8.25 -40.32
N ARG A 74 -11.58 9.32 -40.83
CA ARG A 74 -10.24 9.71 -40.38
C ARG A 74 -10.26 10.16 -38.92
N ILE A 75 -11.27 10.92 -38.49
CA ILE A 75 -11.45 11.32 -37.10
C ILE A 75 -11.64 10.09 -36.21
N GLU A 76 -12.47 9.13 -36.61
CA GLU A 76 -12.69 7.89 -35.86
C GLU A 76 -11.41 7.06 -35.72
N THR A 77 -10.59 6.98 -36.78
CA THR A 77 -9.29 6.31 -36.73
C THR A 77 -8.33 7.02 -35.77
N LEU A 78 -8.26 8.35 -35.84
CA LEU A 78 -7.42 9.13 -34.93
C LEU A 78 -7.91 9.04 -33.47
N ALA A 79 -9.22 8.99 -33.26
CA ALA A 79 -9.81 8.82 -31.93
C ALA A 79 -9.46 7.45 -31.34
N SER A 80 -9.49 6.37 -32.14
CA SER A 80 -9.02 5.06 -31.69
C SER A 80 -7.52 5.06 -31.38
N GLU A 81 -6.69 5.71 -32.22
CA GLU A 81 -5.24 5.83 -31.98
C GLU A 81 -4.95 6.58 -30.66
N ILE A 82 -5.68 7.67 -30.38
CA ILE A 82 -5.58 8.40 -29.11
C ILE A 82 -5.99 7.49 -27.94
N GLY A 83 -7.08 6.74 -28.06
CA GLY A 83 -7.52 5.80 -27.03
C GLY A 83 -6.46 4.74 -26.70
N GLU A 84 -5.80 4.17 -27.71
CA GLU A 84 -4.69 3.22 -27.52
C GLU A 84 -3.48 3.87 -26.84
N LEU A 85 -3.16 5.12 -27.19
CA LEU A 85 -2.06 5.87 -26.56
C LEU A 85 -2.37 6.19 -25.09
N GLU A 86 -3.61 6.55 -24.77
CA GLU A 86 -4.04 6.80 -23.39
C GLU A 86 -3.99 5.53 -22.53
N GLU A 87 -4.33 4.37 -23.10
CA GLU A 87 -4.19 3.07 -22.43
C GLU A 87 -2.72 2.75 -22.13
N LYS A 88 -1.85 2.90 -23.13
CA LYS A 88 -0.40 2.72 -22.96
C LYS A 88 0.17 3.68 -21.91
N TRP A 89 -0.27 4.93 -21.93
CA TRP A 89 0.15 5.93 -20.94
C TRP A 89 -0.28 5.53 -19.53
N ARG A 90 -1.52 5.06 -19.35
CA ARG A 90 -2.01 4.56 -18.06
C ARG A 90 -1.19 3.37 -17.55
N ASP A 91 -0.88 2.41 -18.41
CA ASP A 91 -0.02 1.27 -18.06
C ASP A 91 1.39 1.71 -17.64
N ILE A 92 1.99 2.69 -18.33
CA ILE A 92 3.29 3.25 -17.95
C ILE A 92 3.21 3.92 -16.56
N VAL A 93 2.20 4.72 -16.31
CA VAL A 93 2.01 5.40 -15.01
C VAL A 93 1.82 4.39 -13.89
N GLU A 94 1.04 3.33 -14.12
CA GLU A 94 0.82 2.26 -13.13
C GLU A 94 2.14 1.52 -12.81
N ARG A 95 2.93 1.18 -13.84
CA ARG A 95 4.23 0.53 -13.66
C ARG A 95 5.22 1.42 -12.92
N LEU A 96 5.23 2.73 -13.21
CA LEU A 96 6.06 3.70 -12.51
C LEU A 96 5.66 3.84 -11.04
N GLU A 97 4.37 3.93 -10.74
CA GLU A 97 3.88 3.97 -9.36
C GLU A 97 4.22 2.69 -8.59
N LYS A 98 4.09 1.53 -9.23
CA LYS A 98 4.50 0.25 -8.65
C LYS A 98 6.00 0.24 -8.35
N GLY A 99 6.83 0.61 -9.33
CA GLY A 99 8.29 0.68 -9.14
C GLY A 99 8.71 1.69 -8.08
N ARG A 100 8.02 2.83 -7.97
CA ARG A 100 8.24 3.82 -6.91
C ARG A 100 7.99 3.21 -5.52
N ARG A 101 6.87 2.50 -5.35
CA ARG A 101 6.52 1.85 -4.06
C ARG A 101 7.51 0.76 -3.68
N GLU A 102 7.89 -0.09 -4.64
CA GLU A 102 8.89 -1.13 -4.42
C GLU A 102 10.24 -0.53 -4.00
N LEU A 103 10.66 0.56 -4.66
CA LEU A 103 11.90 1.25 -4.30
C LEU A 103 11.84 1.91 -2.92
N GLU A 104 10.72 2.53 -2.58
CA GLU A 104 10.49 3.12 -1.24
C GLU A 104 10.57 2.05 -0.14
N GLU A 105 10.03 0.86 -0.38
CA GLU A 105 10.14 -0.26 0.56
C GLU A 105 11.59 -0.72 0.73
N VAL A 106 12.33 -0.87 -0.36
CA VAL A 106 13.76 -1.24 -0.33
C VAL A 106 14.60 -0.19 0.40
N ILE A 107 14.32 1.10 0.18
CA ILE A 107 15.00 2.19 0.88
C ILE A 107 14.72 2.12 2.37
N ARG A 108 13.45 1.96 2.77
CA ARG A 108 13.06 1.84 4.18
C ARG A 108 13.75 0.65 4.85
N GLU A 109 13.75 -0.52 4.22
CA GLU A 109 14.48 -1.69 4.74
C GLU A 109 15.99 -1.42 4.85
N GLY A 110 16.57 -0.74 3.86
CA GLY A 110 17.97 -0.33 3.86
C GLY A 110 18.31 0.56 5.06
N GLU A 111 17.48 1.57 5.32
CA GLU A 111 17.63 2.48 6.45
C GLU A 111 17.54 1.74 7.79
N GLU A 112 16.55 0.84 7.94
CA GLU A 112 16.41 0.00 9.14
C GLU A 112 17.64 -0.88 9.37
N ARG A 113 18.18 -1.50 8.32
CA ARG A 113 19.40 -2.31 8.40
C ARG A 113 20.62 -1.48 8.79
N VAL A 114 20.78 -0.29 8.20
CA VAL A 114 21.89 0.62 8.53
C VAL A 114 21.81 1.07 9.99
N GLU A 115 20.61 1.42 10.47
CA GLU A 115 20.39 1.77 11.88
C GLU A 115 20.65 0.57 12.80
N GLY A 116 20.24 -0.63 12.42
CA GLY A 116 20.55 -1.87 13.13
C GLY A 116 22.05 -2.10 13.26
N ILE A 117 22.80 -1.96 12.16
CA ILE A 117 24.27 -2.07 12.15
C ILE A 117 24.90 -1.00 13.02
N ARG A 118 24.42 0.24 12.94
CA ARG A 118 24.94 1.35 13.75
C ARG A 118 24.73 1.09 15.24
N LYS A 119 23.55 0.64 15.64
CA LYS A 119 23.24 0.25 17.04
C LYS A 119 24.10 -0.93 17.49
N ALA A 120 24.27 -1.95 16.65
CA ALA A 120 25.11 -3.11 16.95
C ALA A 120 26.59 -2.72 17.11
N ARG A 121 27.11 -1.80 16.28
CA ARG A 121 28.46 -1.25 16.41
C ARG A 121 28.61 -0.44 17.70
N ALA A 122 27.64 0.42 18.02
CA ALA A 122 27.66 1.22 19.24
C ALA A 122 27.56 0.37 20.52
N ALA A 123 26.79 -0.72 20.47
CA ALA A 123 26.65 -1.68 21.57
C ALA A 123 27.64 -2.85 21.48
N SER A 124 28.71 -2.73 20.68
CA SER A 124 29.69 -3.80 20.54
C SER A 124 30.41 -4.01 21.87
N ILE A 125 30.28 -5.22 22.42
CA ILE A 125 30.98 -5.63 23.63
C ILE A 125 32.39 -6.06 23.21
N PRO A 126 33.45 -5.52 23.83
CA PRO A 126 34.81 -5.90 23.48
C PRO A 126 35.03 -7.40 23.76
N TYR A 127 35.71 -8.06 22.83
CA TYR A 127 35.94 -9.51 22.86
C TYR A 127 36.54 -10.03 24.19
N PRO A 128 37.51 -9.33 24.83
CA PRO A 128 38.04 -9.77 26.12
C PRO A 128 36.99 -9.84 27.25
N GLU A 129 36.06 -8.88 27.32
CA GLU A 129 35.01 -8.86 28.33
C GLU A 129 34.00 -10.00 28.11
N LEU A 130 33.66 -10.25 26.85
CA LEU A 130 32.77 -11.35 26.47
C LEU A 130 33.39 -12.71 26.81
N LEU A 131 34.69 -12.89 26.54
CA LEU A 131 35.42 -14.11 26.87
C LEU A 131 35.50 -14.32 28.39
N ALA A 132 35.83 -13.27 29.15
CA ALA A 132 35.90 -13.33 30.61
C ALA A 132 34.54 -13.68 31.22
N TYR A 133 33.46 -13.06 30.73
CA TYR A 133 32.11 -13.34 31.18
C TYR A 133 31.66 -14.76 30.81
N ALA A 134 31.93 -15.22 29.59
CA ALA A 134 31.64 -16.59 29.15
C ALA A 134 32.39 -17.63 30.00
N GLN A 135 33.66 -17.38 30.32
CA GLN A 135 34.44 -18.24 31.22
C GLN A 135 33.83 -18.26 32.63
N SER A 136 33.36 -17.12 33.14
CA SER A 136 32.67 -17.09 34.44
C SER A 136 31.35 -17.83 34.43
N LEU A 137 30.57 -17.74 33.34
CA LEU A 137 29.30 -18.43 33.18
C LEU A 137 29.48 -19.94 33.03
N SER A 138 30.59 -20.37 32.39
CA SER A 138 30.86 -21.79 32.15
C SER A 138 30.85 -22.65 33.41
N ALA A 139 31.17 -22.07 34.58
CA ALA A 139 31.11 -22.76 35.87
C ALA A 139 29.68 -22.99 36.40
N PHE A 140 28.68 -22.30 35.85
CA PHE A 140 27.27 -22.31 36.27
C PHE A 140 26.30 -22.87 35.21
N THR A 141 26.70 -22.96 33.94
CA THR A 141 25.75 -23.22 32.83
C THR A 141 25.67 -24.66 32.33
N SER A 142 26.55 -25.59 32.73
CA SER A 142 26.37 -27.05 32.65
C SER A 142 27.57 -27.79 33.24
N ALA A 143 27.37 -29.01 33.72
CA ALA A 143 28.48 -29.89 34.10
C ALA A 143 29.31 -30.21 32.83
N PRO A 144 30.64 -30.06 32.87
CA PRO A 144 31.51 -30.47 31.76
C PRO A 144 31.23 -31.93 31.36
N PRO A 145 31.24 -32.26 30.05
CA PRO A 145 30.77 -33.56 29.53
C PRO A 145 31.52 -34.82 30.02
N ASN A 146 32.51 -34.68 30.91
CA ASN A 146 33.27 -35.78 31.53
C ASN A 146 33.44 -35.60 33.06
N MET A 147 32.50 -34.97 33.76
CA MET A 147 32.64 -34.86 35.23
C MET A 147 32.36 -36.21 35.91
N PRO A 148 33.30 -36.73 36.76
CA PRO A 148 33.00 -37.85 37.62
C PRO A 148 31.90 -37.47 38.61
N ASP A 149 31.01 -38.42 38.90
CA ASP A 149 29.87 -38.24 39.78
C ASP A 149 30.29 -37.59 41.12
N LEU A 150 29.70 -36.43 41.45
CA LEU A 150 30.02 -35.64 42.65
C LEU A 150 29.66 -36.36 43.96
N ASN A 151 28.91 -37.47 43.89
CA ASN A 151 28.62 -38.35 45.02
C ASN A 151 29.62 -39.51 45.16
N ALA A 152 30.62 -39.61 44.29
CA ALA A 152 31.68 -40.61 44.44
C ALA A 152 32.63 -40.20 45.58
N PRO A 153 33.08 -41.16 46.43
CA PRO A 153 34.01 -40.86 47.52
C PRO A 153 35.27 -40.20 46.98
N ALA A 154 35.78 -39.20 47.72
CA ALA A 154 36.85 -38.25 47.35
C ALA A 154 38.25 -38.85 47.05
N ALA A 155 38.34 -40.12 46.64
CA ALA A 155 39.57 -40.88 46.50
C ALA A 155 40.00 -41.13 45.04
N MET A 156 39.38 -40.50 44.03
CA MET A 156 39.67 -40.81 42.61
C MET A 156 40.17 -39.68 41.72
N ILE A 157 40.79 -38.62 42.26
CA ILE A 157 41.73 -37.79 41.48
C ILE A 157 42.87 -37.30 42.39
N PRO A 158 44.05 -37.93 42.39
CA PRO A 158 45.24 -37.35 43.01
C PRO A 158 45.77 -36.23 42.10
N GLY A 159 45.68 -34.98 42.56
CA GLY A 159 46.44 -33.84 42.00
C GLY A 159 45.78 -33.01 40.89
N GLY A 160 44.52 -33.25 40.54
CA GLY A 160 43.77 -32.39 39.61
C GLY A 160 43.04 -31.25 40.34
N PRO A 161 42.90 -30.06 39.74
CA PRO A 161 42.09 -28.99 40.33
C PRO A 161 40.64 -29.46 40.45
N VAL A 162 40.07 -29.33 41.65
CA VAL A 162 38.67 -29.70 41.93
C VAL A 162 37.76 -28.95 40.95
N PRO A 163 36.91 -29.65 40.16
CA PRO A 163 36.05 -28.98 39.18
C PRO A 163 35.05 -28.07 39.92
N LEU A 164 35.21 -26.76 39.71
CA LEU A 164 34.34 -25.70 40.23
C LEU A 164 33.02 -25.71 39.46
N PHE A 165 32.15 -26.67 39.76
CA PHE A 165 30.78 -26.69 39.26
C PHE A 165 29.85 -26.10 40.32
N PHE A 166 29.09 -25.09 39.93
CA PHE A 166 28.05 -24.53 40.76
C PHE A 166 26.68 -24.89 40.18
N PRO A 167 25.69 -25.19 41.04
CA PRO A 167 24.34 -25.47 40.58
C PRO A 167 23.75 -24.26 39.84
N PRO A 168 22.83 -24.48 38.90
CA PRO A 168 22.28 -23.45 38.01
C PRO A 168 21.52 -22.35 38.75
N PHE A 169 21.12 -22.60 39.99
CA PHE A 169 20.44 -21.63 40.85
C PHE A 169 21.17 -21.52 42.21
N PRO A 170 21.12 -20.36 42.88
CA PRO A 170 21.71 -20.20 44.22
C PRO A 170 21.08 -21.17 45.23
N ASN A 171 21.89 -22.04 45.85
CA ASN A 171 21.42 -22.95 46.89
C ASN A 171 20.94 -22.20 48.14
N GLU A 172 20.04 -22.82 48.91
CA GLU A 172 19.49 -22.30 50.17
C GLU A 172 20.60 -21.85 51.13
N GLU A 173 21.70 -22.60 51.27
CA GLU A 173 22.83 -22.19 52.09
C GLU A 173 23.52 -20.92 51.60
N LYS A 174 23.65 -20.73 50.28
CA LYS A 174 24.22 -19.51 49.69
C LYS A 174 23.26 -18.33 49.87
N MET A 175 21.95 -18.57 49.77
CA MET A 175 20.94 -17.55 50.07
C MET A 175 21.00 -17.17 51.55
N ARG A 176 21.05 -18.13 52.47
CA ARG A 176 21.11 -17.94 53.93
C ARG A 176 22.40 -17.28 54.40
N ARG A 177 23.52 -17.54 53.72
CA ARG A 177 24.83 -16.91 54.00
C ARG A 177 25.01 -15.57 53.26
N GLY A 178 24.10 -15.25 52.34
CA GLY A 178 24.12 -13.99 51.60
C GLY A 178 23.99 -12.78 52.52
N ARG A 179 24.56 -11.64 52.10
CA ARG A 179 24.59 -10.41 52.91
C ARG A 179 23.21 -9.99 53.42
N LEU A 180 22.15 -10.28 52.66
CA LEU A 180 20.76 -10.01 53.02
C LEU A 180 20.30 -10.71 54.32
N ASN A 181 20.85 -11.89 54.62
CA ASN A 181 20.53 -12.68 55.83
C ASN A 181 21.56 -12.49 56.96
N VAL A 182 22.69 -11.82 56.67
CA VAL A 182 23.70 -11.44 57.67
C VAL A 182 23.33 -10.13 58.36
N GLU A 183 22.59 -9.26 57.66
CA GLU A 183 21.98 -8.09 58.27
C GLU A 183 20.83 -8.50 59.19
N LYS A 184 20.59 -7.69 60.24
CA LYS A 184 19.59 -7.95 61.28
C LYS A 184 18.27 -8.36 60.60
N PRO A 185 17.62 -9.47 61.01
CA PRO A 185 16.35 -9.87 60.42
C PRO A 185 15.39 -8.67 60.41
N LEU A 186 14.69 -8.47 59.31
CA LEU A 186 13.59 -7.50 59.23
C LEU A 186 12.74 -7.73 60.48
N GLY A 187 12.60 -6.69 61.31
CA GLY A 187 11.94 -6.78 62.61
C GLY A 187 10.49 -7.28 62.49
N GLY A 188 9.80 -7.38 63.62
CA GLY A 188 8.39 -7.77 63.62
C GLY A 188 7.56 -6.93 62.64
N LEU A 189 6.52 -7.52 62.05
CA LEU A 189 5.65 -6.89 61.05
C LEU A 189 5.20 -5.48 61.52
N GLY A 190 5.79 -4.42 60.96
CA GLY A 190 5.54 -3.03 61.34
C GLY A 190 6.76 -2.22 61.81
N GLU A 191 7.92 -2.85 62.08
CA GLU A 191 9.16 -2.14 62.44
C GLU A 191 9.97 -1.75 61.19
N SER A 192 10.13 -0.45 60.94
CA SER A 192 11.02 0.07 59.89
C SER A 192 12.41 0.36 60.47
N HIS A 193 13.41 -0.46 60.11
CA HIS A 193 14.81 -0.14 60.39
C HIS A 193 15.35 0.79 59.30
N SER A 194 15.92 1.93 59.72
CA SER A 194 16.60 2.82 58.78
C SER A 194 17.85 2.12 58.24
N VAL A 195 17.84 1.82 56.95
CA VAL A 195 19.01 1.34 56.22
C VAL A 195 20.02 2.49 56.23
N LYS A 196 21.19 2.27 56.86
CA LYS A 196 22.27 3.26 56.87
C LYS A 196 22.62 3.58 55.41
N ALA A 197 22.56 4.85 55.05
CA ALA A 197 22.83 5.29 53.68
C ALA A 197 24.19 4.74 53.22
N PRO A 198 24.29 4.16 52.01
CA PRO A 198 25.55 3.66 51.50
C PRO A 198 26.55 4.82 51.39
N VAL A 199 27.80 4.56 51.77
CA VAL A 199 28.93 5.46 51.49
C VAL A 199 28.94 5.72 49.97
N PRO A 200 29.04 6.98 49.50
CA PRO A 200 28.92 7.28 48.08
C PRO A 200 29.95 6.48 47.28
N SER A 201 29.43 5.61 46.39
CA SER A 201 30.23 5.02 45.32
C SER A 201 30.71 6.13 44.37
N PRO A 202 31.88 5.99 43.74
CA PRO A 202 32.43 7.01 42.85
C PRO A 202 31.46 7.33 41.70
N GLU A 203 31.52 8.58 41.28
CA GLU A 203 30.63 9.27 40.35
C GLU A 203 30.27 8.43 39.11
N ARG A 204 28.97 8.14 38.96
CA ARG A 204 28.43 7.33 37.87
C ARG A 204 28.23 8.23 36.65
N VAL A 205 29.00 8.00 35.60
CA VAL A 205 28.81 8.63 34.27
C VAL A 205 27.40 8.28 33.75
N PRO A 206 26.64 9.23 33.19
CA PRO A 206 25.23 9.01 32.87
C PRO A 206 25.05 8.01 31.72
N ALA A 207 24.57 6.81 32.06
CA ALA A 207 24.03 5.87 31.10
C ALA A 207 22.56 6.24 30.81
N ILE A 208 22.30 6.75 29.62
CA ILE A 208 20.94 6.91 29.07
C ILE A 208 20.37 5.50 28.84
N ARG A 209 19.57 5.00 29.77
CA ARG A 209 18.71 3.82 29.57
C ARG A 209 17.38 3.99 30.31
N ASP A 210 16.55 4.90 29.80
CA ASP A 210 15.11 4.82 30.02
C ASP A 210 14.44 4.26 28.77
N ARG A 211 14.34 2.93 28.73
CA ARG A 211 13.26 2.24 28.04
C ARG A 211 12.82 1.06 28.92
N PRO A 212 11.55 0.97 29.33
CA PRO A 212 11.04 -0.22 29.99
C PRO A 212 11.12 -1.40 29.01
N GLY A 213 11.89 -2.41 29.40
CA GLY A 213 12.15 -3.60 28.59
C GLY A 213 10.91 -4.47 28.44
N VAL A 214 10.36 -4.50 27.22
CA VAL A 214 9.54 -5.62 26.76
C VAL A 214 10.51 -6.76 26.44
N ASN A 215 10.60 -7.75 27.34
CA ASN A 215 11.44 -8.93 27.15
C ASN A 215 10.81 -9.88 26.11
N PRO A 216 11.48 -10.18 24.98
CA PRO A 216 10.93 -11.01 23.91
C PRO A 216 10.86 -12.53 24.22
N TYR A 217 11.29 -12.96 25.41
CA TYR A 217 11.28 -14.36 25.85
C TYR A 217 10.32 -14.65 27.02
N ARG A 218 9.39 -13.74 27.32
CA ARG A 218 8.36 -14.01 28.33
C ARG A 218 7.28 -14.90 27.71
N HIS A 219 7.31 -16.20 28.01
CA HIS A 219 6.17 -17.08 27.76
C HIS A 219 5.03 -16.69 28.72
N GLU A 220 4.00 -16.02 28.22
CA GLU A 220 2.82 -15.71 29.00
C GLU A 220 2.05 -16.99 29.33
N VAL A 221 2.09 -17.39 30.60
CA VAL A 221 1.11 -18.33 31.16
C VAL A 221 -0.20 -17.58 31.30
N ARG A 222 -1.06 -17.74 30.30
CA ARG A 222 -2.43 -17.22 30.24
C ARG A 222 -3.26 -17.83 31.36
N THR A 223 -3.42 -17.12 32.48
CA THR A 223 -4.51 -17.38 33.41
C THR A 223 -5.82 -17.00 32.72
N GLN A 224 -6.70 -17.98 32.55
CA GLN A 224 -8.08 -17.81 32.11
C GLN A 224 -8.82 -16.89 33.08
N THR A 225 -9.16 -15.69 32.64
CA THR A 225 -10.23 -14.88 33.23
C THR A 225 -11.26 -14.60 32.14
N GLN A 226 -12.36 -15.35 32.26
CA GLN A 226 -13.72 -15.13 31.77
C GLN A 226 -13.92 -14.07 30.67
N ALA A 227 -14.25 -14.59 29.48
CA ALA A 227 -14.83 -13.82 28.40
C ALA A 227 -16.27 -13.41 28.78
N ALA A 228 -16.49 -12.12 28.99
CA ALA A 228 -17.79 -11.48 28.77
C ALA A 228 -17.73 -10.84 27.39
N PHE A 229 -18.33 -11.51 26.40
CA PHE A 229 -18.60 -10.95 25.08
C PHE A 229 -19.86 -10.10 25.21
N ASP A 230 -19.73 -8.78 25.13
CA ASP A 230 -20.87 -7.89 24.91
C ASP A 230 -20.75 -7.35 23.47
N LEU A 231 -21.45 -8.05 22.57
CA LEU A 231 -21.55 -7.73 21.15
C LEU A 231 -22.71 -6.75 20.99
N ASP A 232 -22.38 -5.47 20.89
CA ASP A 232 -23.34 -4.42 20.54
C ASP A 232 -23.69 -4.53 19.05
N LEU A 233 -24.73 -5.32 18.77
CA LEU A 233 -25.36 -5.50 17.46
C LEU A 233 -26.56 -4.55 17.36
N ASP A 234 -26.31 -3.26 17.13
CA ASP A 234 -27.39 -2.36 16.72
C ASP A 234 -27.68 -2.56 15.22
N LEU A 235 -28.64 -3.46 14.99
CA LEU A 235 -29.35 -3.71 13.75
C LEU A 235 -30.53 -2.74 13.65
N ASN A 236 -30.27 -1.51 13.21
CA ASN A 236 -31.32 -0.65 12.67
C ASN A 236 -31.10 -0.43 11.17
N PRO A 237 -31.75 -1.23 10.32
CA PRO A 237 -31.93 -0.96 8.91
C PRO A 237 -33.34 -0.41 8.70
N ASP A 238 -33.59 0.87 8.93
CA ASP A 238 -34.92 1.43 8.66
C ASP A 238 -34.88 2.90 8.22
N LEU A 239 -35.76 3.19 7.24
CA LEU A 239 -36.31 4.47 6.77
C LEU A 239 -35.56 5.23 5.64
#